data_AF-A0A6A3HD93-F1
#
_entry.id   AF-A0A6A3HD93-F1
#
_cell.length_a   1.000
_cell.length_b   1.000
_cell.length_c   1.000
_cell.angle_alpha   90.00
_cell.angle_beta   90.00
_cell.angle_gamma   90.00
#
_symmetry.space_group_name_H-M   'P 1'
#
loop_
_entity.id
_entity.type
_entity.pdbx_description
1 polymer ?
#
loop_
_entity_poly.entity_id
_entity_poly.type
_entity_poly.pdbx_seq_one_letter_code
_entity_poly.pdbx_strand_id
1 'polypeptide(L)' 'MTDGTNSVRYAKAPHLWALGVGAVVSGDFFGWQSGLVAGFDGLLILLALVTVLYVLLSFSIAELCTTVPVGGGPYVF' A
#
# COMPACT_ATOMS: atom_id res chain seq x y z
N MET A 1 -6.68 40.50 3.73
CA MET A 1 -5.63 39.49 3.89
C MET A 1 -6.30 38.22 4.40
N THR A 2 -6.12 37.14 3.67
CA THR A 2 -6.94 35.93 3.64
C THR A 2 -7.03 35.19 4.98
N ASP A 3 -8.25 34.80 5.33
CA ASP A 3 -8.61 33.86 6.39
C ASP A 3 -7.78 32.57 6.27
N GLY A 4 -6.95 32.32 7.28
CA GLY A 4 -6.08 31.14 7.35
C GLY A 4 -6.90 29.93 7.78
N THR A 5 -7.32 29.14 6.80
CA THR A 5 -8.01 27.87 7.05
C THR A 5 -7.14 26.95 7.93
N ASN A 6 -7.58 26.75 9.17
CA ASN A 6 -6.98 25.78 10.10
C ASN A 6 -7.17 24.36 9.53
N SER A 7 -6.16 23.83 8.85
CA SER A 7 -6.15 22.45 8.36
C SER A 7 -5.95 21.49 9.53
N VAL A 8 -7.05 21.10 10.17
CA VAL A 8 -7.02 20.08 11.23
C VAL A 8 -6.58 18.76 10.59
N ARG A 9 -5.46 18.19 11.07
CA ARG A 9 -4.96 16.90 10.62
C ARG A 9 -5.92 15.78 11.06
N TYR A 10 -6.85 15.43 10.18
CA TYR A 10 -7.92 14.47 10.46
C TYR A 10 -7.58 13.01 10.13
N ALA A 11 -6.55 12.76 9.33
CA ALA A 11 -6.18 11.43 8.89
C ALA A 11 -5.48 10.65 10.02
N LYS A 12 -6.28 9.93 10.82
CA LYS A 12 -5.79 8.95 11.79
C LYS A 12 -5.33 7.68 11.06
N ALA A 13 -4.53 6.85 11.75
CA ALA A 13 -4.04 5.56 11.25
C ALA A 13 -5.08 4.69 10.49
N PRO A 14 -6.34 4.52 10.95
CA PRO A 14 -7.31 3.70 10.22
C PRO A 14 -7.72 4.29 8.86
N HIS A 15 -7.73 5.61 8.72
CA HIS A 15 -8.04 6.25 7.44
C HIS A 15 -6.90 6.03 6.44
N LEU A 16 -5.64 6.14 6.88
CA LEU A 16 -4.48 5.89 6.03
C LEU A 16 -4.40 4.41 5.61
N TRP A 17 -4.72 3.49 6.53
CA TRP A 17 -4.80 2.06 6.23
C TRP A 17 -5.87 1.73 5.19
N ALA A 18 -7.08 2.30 5.33
CA ALA A 18 -8.17 2.09 4.37
C ALA A 18 -7.81 2.60 2.96
N LEU A 19 -7.11 3.73 2.86
CA LEU A 19 -6.62 4.24 1.57
C LEU A 19 -5.57 3.32 0.94
N GLY A 20 -4.63 2.79 1.75
CA GLY A 20 -3.63 1.83 1.27
C GLY A 20 -4.24 0.52 0.80
N VAL A 21 -5.14 -0.08 1.59
CA VAL A 21 -5.82 -1.34 1.22
C VAL A 21 -6.68 -1.15 -0.03
N GLY A 22 -7.42 -0.05 -0.13
CA GLY A 22 -8.24 0.25 -1.30
C GLY A 22 -7.43 0.35 -2.59
N ALA A 23 -6.24 0.97 -2.53
CA ALA A 23 -5.36 1.09 -3.69
C ALA A 23 -4.83 -0.28 -4.16
N VAL A 24 -4.38 -1.15 -3.23
CA VAL A 24 -3.88 -2.49 -3.56
C VAL A 24 -4.98 -3.35 -4.18
N VAL A 25 -6.10 -3.49 -3.48
CA VAL A 25 -7.21 -4.36 -3.92
C VAL A 25 -7.76 -3.90 -5.27
N SER A 26 -7.78 -2.58 -5.54
CA SER A 26 -8.20 -2.04 -6.84
C SER A 26 -7.34 -2.50 -8.02
N GLY A 27 -6.04 -2.73 -7.80
CA GLY A 27 -5.12 -3.22 -8.83
C GLY A 27 -5.26 -4.72 -9.08
N ASP A 28 -5.55 -5.50 -8.04
CA ASP A 28 -5.60 -6.96 -8.14
C ASP A 28 -6.85 -7.46 -8.86
N PHE A 29 -7.98 -6.75 -8.82
CA PHE A 29 -9.26 -7.18 -9.41
C PHE A 29 -9.16 -7.64 -10.88
N PHE A 30 -8.29 -7.03 -11.69
CA PHE A 30 -8.07 -7.43 -13.08
C PHE A 30 -7.14 -8.65 -13.23
N GLY A 31 -6.24 -8.87 -12.27
CA GLY A 31 -5.25 -9.96 -12.31
C GLY A 31 -5.81 -11.33 -11.93
N TRP A 32 -6.87 -11.39 -11.11
CA TRP A 32 -7.44 -12.68 -10.65
C TRP A 32 -8.03 -13.50 -11.79
N GLN A 33 -8.76 -12.88 -12.72
CA GLN A 33 -9.40 -13.60 -13.82
C GLN A 33 -8.36 -14.23 -14.75
N SER A 34 -7.29 -13.51 -15.09
CA SER A 34 -6.21 -14.04 -15.93
C SER A 34 -5.37 -15.09 -15.21
N GLY A 35 -5.12 -14.92 -13.91
CA GLY A 35 -4.43 -15.89 -13.07
C GLY A 35 -5.16 -17.23 -12.93
N LEU A 36 -6.48 -17.19 -12.72
CA LEU A 36 -7.31 -18.40 -12.59
C LEU A 36 -7.40 -19.19 -13.90
N VAL A 37 -7.36 -18.52 -15.06
CA VAL A 37 -7.29 -19.17 -16.37
C VAL A 37 -5.95 -19.90 -16.57
N ALA A 38 -4.86 -19.37 -16.03
CA ALA A 38 -3.53 -20.00 -16.11
C ALA A 38 -3.36 -21.20 -15.15
N GLY A 39 -4.17 -21.28 -14.09
CA GLY A 39 -4.20 -22.41 -13.16
C GLY A 39 -4.24 -21.98 -11.69
N PHE A 40 -5.13 -22.58 -10.92
CA PHE A 40 -5.38 -22.22 -9.52
C PHE A 40 -4.17 -22.45 -8.60
N ASP A 41 -3.52 -23.60 -8.72
CA ASP A 41 -2.42 -24.00 -7.83
C ASP A 41 -1.18 -23.10 -8.03
N GLY A 42 -0.86 -22.79 -9.29
CA GLY A 42 0.19 -21.85 -9.64
C GLY A 42 -0.08 -20.43 -9.14
N LEU A 43 -1.33 -19.96 -9.25
CA LEU A 43 -1.76 -18.66 -8.72
C LEU A 43 -1.60 -18.60 -7.19
N LEU A 44 -1.96 -19.68 -6.47
CA LEU A 44 -1.89 -19.74 -5.01
C LEU A 44 -0.44 -19.67 -4.51
N ILE A 45 0.47 -20.41 -5.15
CA ILE A 45 1.89 -20.41 -4.80
C ILE A 45 2.52 -19.04 -5.10
N LEU A 46 2.24 -18.45 -6.27
CA LEU A 46 2.73 -17.11 -6.61
C LEU A 46 2.20 -16.07 -5.63
N LEU A 47 0.90 -16.11 -5.33
CA LEU A 47 0.26 -15.18 -4.39
C LEU A 47 0.93 -15.27 -3.02
N ALA A 48 1.17 -16.48 -2.49
CA ALA A 48 1.84 -16.67 -1.21
C ALA A 48 3.28 -16.11 -1.22
N LEU A 49 4.06 -16.42 -2.27
CA LEU A 49 5.44 -15.95 -2.41
C LEU A 49 5.52 -14.43 -2.53
N VAL A 50 4.71 -13.83 -3.39
CA VAL A 50 4.65 -12.36 -3.58
C VAL A 50 4.15 -11.67 -2.32
N THR A 51 3.19 -12.25 -1.59
CA THR A 51 2.72 -11.71 -0.31
C THR A 51 3.85 -11.63 0.70
N VAL A 52 4.67 -12.69 0.82
CA VAL A 52 5.83 -12.68 1.72
C VAL A 52 6.81 -11.57 1.33
N LEU A 53 7.21 -11.50 0.05
CA LEU A 53 8.11 -10.47 -0.45
C LEU A 53 7.55 -9.05 -0.21
N TYR A 54 6.24 -8.86 -0.39
CA TYR A 54 5.56 -7.59 -0.16
C TYR A 54 5.57 -7.17 1.33
N VAL A 55 5.41 -8.11 2.25
CA VAL A 55 5.52 -7.84 3.70
C VAL A 55 6.94 -7.44 4.08
N LEU A 56 7.95 -8.16 3.56
CA LEU A 56 9.37 -7.81 3.76
C LEU A 56 9.67 -6.39 3.25
N LEU A 57 9.21 -6.07 2.03
CA LEU A 57 9.35 -4.74 1.45
C LEU A 57 8.66 -3.67 2.32
N SER A 58 7.46 -3.96 2.81
CA SER A 58 6.69 -3.04 3.66
C SER A 58 7.42 -2.71 4.97
N PHE A 59 8.08 -3.69 5.59
CA PHE A 59 8.93 -3.47 6.75
C PHE A 59 10.14 -2.59 6.43
N SER A 60 10.82 -2.83 5.31
CA SER A 60 11.93 -1.97 4.87
C SER A 60 11.50 -0.51 4.68
N ILE A 61 10.33 -0.27 4.08
CA ILE A 61 9.78 1.07 3.90
C ILE A 61 9.37 1.69 5.25
N ALA A 62 8.83 0.89 6.18
CA ALA A 62 8.45 1.37 7.50
C ALA A 62 9.65 1.90 8.29
N GLU A 63 10.78 1.19 8.27
CA GLU A 63 12.03 1.63 8.91
C GLU A 63 12.52 2.97 8.32
N LEU A 64 12.49 3.12 6.98
CA LEU A 64 12.88 4.35 6.31
C LEU A 64 11.93 5.53 6.63
N CYS A 65 10.62 5.28 6.68
CA CYS A 65 9.61 6.28 7.03
C CYS A 65 9.78 6.84 8.45
N THR A 66 10.29 6.06 9.40
CA THR A 66 10.60 6.57 10.74
C THR A 66 11.83 7.47 10.76
N THR A 67 12.75 7.29 9.82
CA THR A 67 14.00 8.06 9.73
C THR A 67 13.79 9.42 9.06
N VAL A 68 12.87 9.51 8.08
CA VAL A 68 12.59 10.77 7.35
C VAL A 68 11.09 11.09 7.37
N PRO A 69 10.61 11.91 8.34
CA PRO A 69 9.19 12.18 8.54
C PRO A 69 8.68 13.29 7.61
N VAL A 70 8.79 13.05 6.31
CA VAL A 70 8.39 13.97 5.24
C VAL A 70 7.34 13.30 4.35
N GLY A 71 6.35 14.08 3.92
CA GLY A 71 5.28 13.57 3.07
C GLY A 71 5.75 13.42 1.62
N GLY A 72 5.62 12.20 1.06
CA GLY A 72 5.84 11.96 -0.37
C GLY A 72 6.15 10.52 -0.76
N GLY A 73 6.13 9.57 0.19
CA GLY A 73 6.29 8.15 -0.09
C GLY A 73 7.71 7.81 -0.57
N PRO A 74 7.90 6.71 -1.32
CA PRO A 74 9.20 6.23 -1.77
C PRO A 74 10.05 7.16 -2.62
N TYR A 75 9.49 8.28 -3.05
CA TYR A 75 10.22 9.29 -3.83
C TYR A 75 11.06 10.23 -2.95
N VAL A 76 10.80 10.26 -1.65
CA VAL A 76 11.41 11.24 -0.74
C VAL A 76 12.53 10.64 0.12
N PHE A 77 12.60 9.31 0.20
CA PHE A 77 13.81 8.61 0.62
C PHE A 77 14.66 8.24 -0.61
#